data_AF-A0A6B3FFN4-F1
#
_entry.id   AF-A0A6B3FFN4-F1
#
_cell.length_a   1.000
_cell.length_b   1.000
_cell.length_c   1.000
_cell.angle_alpha   90.00
_cell.angle_beta   90.00
_cell.angle_gamma   90.00
#
_symmetry.space_group_name_H-M   'P 1'
#
loop_
_entity.id
_entity.type
_entity.pdbx_description
1 polymer ?
#
loop_
_entity_poly.entity_id
_entity_poly.type
_entity_poly.pdbx_seq_one_letter_code
_entity_poly.pdbx_strand_id
1 'polypeptide(L)'
;AERETLIGQIKTSGGGSAAQQISEIYGDAWHTTALVNGVFALLALLVGVVVLVRPAFGAPADRPQPAWVRAVALAGVALGVLGVLISAGMYFDLFASLPSAGTPAGG
;
A
#
# COMPACT_ATOMS: atom_id res chain seq x y z
N ALA A 1 23.62 40.13 16.81
CA ALA A 1 23.95 39.87 15.39
C ALA A 1 24.66 38.52 15.23
N GLU A 2 25.89 38.32 15.70
CA GLU A 2 26.62 37.05 15.48
C GLU A 2 25.94 35.79 16.05
N ARG A 3 25.30 35.88 17.24
CA ARG A 3 24.53 34.77 17.82
C ARG A 3 23.31 34.37 17.00
N GLU A 4 22.70 35.32 16.31
CA GLU A 4 21.50 35.11 15.49
C GLU A 4 21.86 34.47 14.15
N THR A 5 22.99 34.87 13.57
CA THR A 5 23.58 34.24 12.38
C THR A 5 24.05 32.81 12.67
N LEU A 6 24.68 32.57 13.83
CA LEU A 6 25.07 31.24 14.27
C LEU A 6 23.86 30.33 14.52
N ILE A 7 22.77 30.84 15.10
CA ILE A 7 21.52 30.07 15.28
C ILE A 7 20.84 29.81 13.92
N GLY A 8 20.85 30.76 13.00
CA GLY A 8 20.34 30.58 11.63
C GLY A 8 21.13 29.53 10.84
N GLN A 9 22.46 29.50 11.01
CA GLN A 9 23.33 28.49 10.43
C GLN A 9 23.16 27.12 11.10
N ILE A 10 23.00 27.03 12.41
CA ILE A 10 22.74 25.76 13.11
C ILE A 10 21.39 25.16 12.68
N LYS A 11 20.34 25.97 12.47
CA LYS A 11 19.09 25.53 11.82
C LYS A 11 19.31 25.03 10.39
N THR A 12 20.27 25.61 9.66
CA THR A 12 20.61 25.21 8.29
C THR A 12 21.54 24.00 8.21
N SER A 13 22.23 23.64 9.30
CA SER A 13 23.31 22.63 9.31
C SER A 13 23.10 21.46 10.28
N GLY A 14 22.03 21.45 11.10
CA GLY A 14 21.90 20.57 12.28
C GLY A 14 20.79 19.52 12.31
N GLY A 15 20.05 19.24 11.23
CA GLY A 15 19.06 18.16 11.26
C GLY A 15 18.54 17.87 9.85
N GLY A 16 18.52 16.59 9.47
CA GLY A 16 18.20 16.11 8.12
C GLY A 16 17.11 16.94 7.45
N SER A 17 17.37 17.35 6.20
CA SER A 17 16.58 18.31 5.42
C SER A 17 15.07 18.16 5.65
N ALA A 18 14.29 19.23 5.57
CA ALA A 18 12.82 19.15 5.67
C ALA A 18 12.23 17.99 4.82
N ALA A 19 12.86 17.64 3.70
CA ALA A 19 12.52 16.47 2.88
C ALA A 19 12.70 15.12 3.58
N GLN A 20 13.68 14.94 4.46
CA GLN A 20 13.93 13.72 5.23
C GLN A 20 12.92 13.55 6.37
N GLN A 21 12.58 14.64 7.07
CA GLN A 21 11.53 14.60 8.11
C GLN A 21 10.12 14.43 7.51
N ILE A 22 9.88 14.98 6.32
CA ILE A 22 8.67 14.71 5.52
C ILE A 22 8.70 13.25 5.02
N SER A 23 9.82 12.76 4.51
CA SER A 23 9.94 11.37 4.04
C SER A 23 9.74 10.35 5.15
N GLU A 24 10.21 10.63 6.37
CA GLU A 24 10.12 9.71 7.51
C GLU A 24 8.68 9.69 8.05
N ILE A 25 8.02 10.84 8.14
CA ILE A 25 6.62 10.93 8.57
C ILE A 25 5.64 10.36 7.52
N TYR A 26 5.86 10.64 6.24
CA TYR A 26 4.93 10.27 5.18
C TYR A 26 5.27 8.92 4.52
N GLY A 27 6.54 8.52 4.45
CA GLY A 27 6.99 7.25 3.87
C GLY A 27 6.60 6.05 4.72
N ASP A 28 6.76 6.14 6.05
CA ASP A 28 6.32 5.09 6.98
C ASP A 28 4.79 4.94 6.96
N ALA A 29 4.07 6.06 6.91
CA ALA A 29 2.61 6.06 6.78
C ALA A 29 2.16 5.46 5.43
N TRP A 30 2.89 5.71 4.35
CA TRP A 30 2.62 5.19 3.01
C TRP A 30 2.76 3.66 2.95
N HIS A 31 3.88 3.12 3.45
CA HIS A 31 4.11 1.68 3.51
C HIS A 31 3.16 0.97 4.48
N THR A 32 2.87 1.59 5.63
CA THR A 32 1.89 1.04 6.59
C THR A 32 0.50 0.94 5.98
N THR A 33 0.06 1.99 5.26
CA THR A 33 -1.23 1.98 4.55
C THR A 33 -1.23 0.91 3.46
N ALA A 34 -0.13 0.75 2.74
CA ALA A 34 0.03 -0.31 1.73
C ALA A 34 -0.18 -1.70 2.35
N LEU A 35 0.45 -1.98 3.50
CA LEU A 35 0.30 -3.26 4.20
C LEU A 35 -1.14 -3.52 4.65
N VAL A 36 -1.79 -2.52 5.25
CA VAL A 36 -3.20 -2.64 5.68
C VAL A 36 -4.10 -2.94 4.49
N ASN A 37 -3.98 -2.17 3.40
CA ASN A 37 -4.74 -2.41 2.17
C ASN A 37 -4.48 -3.83 1.62
N GLY A 38 -3.22 -4.28 1.65
CA GLY A 38 -2.82 -5.61 1.21
C GLY A 38 -3.50 -6.71 2.03
N VAL A 39 -3.53 -6.59 3.35
CA VAL A 39 -4.20 -7.57 4.22
C VAL A 39 -5.69 -7.67 3.90
N PHE A 40 -6.39 -6.54 3.80
CA PHE A 40 -7.82 -6.55 3.44
C PHE A 40 -8.06 -7.14 2.05
N ALA A 41 -7.19 -6.85 1.10
CA ALA A 41 -7.27 -7.37 -0.25
C ALA A 41 -7.08 -8.91 -0.29
N LEU A 42 -6.12 -9.44 0.48
CA LEU A 42 -5.90 -10.88 0.64
C LEU A 42 -7.09 -11.56 1.31
N LEU A 43 -7.68 -10.95 2.33
CA LEU A 43 -8.89 -11.47 2.98
C LEU A 43 -10.07 -11.52 2.00
N ALA A 44 -10.27 -10.47 1.20
CA ALA A 44 -11.32 -10.43 0.17
C ALA A 44 -11.12 -11.52 -0.89
N LEU A 45 -9.88 -11.73 -1.36
CA LEU A 45 -9.54 -12.83 -2.27
C LEU A 45 -9.86 -14.19 -1.66
N LEU A 46 -9.40 -14.43 -0.43
CA LEU A 46 -9.59 -15.71 0.24
C LEU A 46 -11.09 -16.01 0.42
N VAL A 47 -11.87 -15.04 0.91
CA VAL A 47 -13.32 -15.20 1.07
C VAL A 47 -13.99 -15.46 -0.28
N GLY A 48 -13.68 -14.67 -1.30
CA GLY A 48 -14.25 -14.82 -2.64
C GLY A 48 -13.95 -16.19 -3.26
N VAL A 49 -12.69 -16.63 -3.20
CA VAL A 49 -12.26 -17.95 -3.70
C VAL A 49 -12.95 -19.07 -2.92
N VAL A 50 -12.95 -19.02 -1.58
CA VAL A 50 -13.61 -20.03 -0.76
C VAL A 50 -15.08 -20.14 -1.13
N VAL A 51 -15.81 -19.03 -1.25
CA VAL A 51 -17.24 -19.03 -1.62
C VAL A 51 -17.49 -19.64 -3.00
N LEU A 52 -16.63 -19.36 -3.98
CA LEU A 52 -16.73 -19.93 -5.33
C LEU A 52 -16.41 -21.42 -5.38
N VAL A 53 -15.50 -21.87 -4.50
CA VAL A 53 -14.99 -23.24 -4.49
C VAL A 53 -15.84 -24.18 -3.61
N ARG A 54 -16.60 -23.67 -2.61
CA ARG A 54 -17.44 -24.52 -1.73
C ARG A 54 -18.36 -25.50 -2.49
N PRO A 55 -19.05 -25.12 -3.59
CA PRO A 55 -19.91 -26.04 -4.32
C PRO A 55 -19.17 -27.23 -4.96
N ALA A 56 -17.87 -27.10 -5.24
CA ALA A 56 -17.07 -28.14 -5.91
C ALA A 56 -16.60 -29.24 -4.94
N PHE A 57 -16.60 -29.00 -3.62
CA PHE A 57 -16.11 -29.92 -2.59
C PHE A 57 -17.19 -30.35 -1.58
N GLY A 58 -18.41 -29.81 -1.68
CA GLY A 58 -19.55 -30.18 -0.83
C GLY A 58 -20.36 -31.35 -1.41
N ALA A 59 -21.17 -32.00 -0.56
CA ALA A 59 -22.21 -32.92 -1.05
C ALA A 59 -23.07 -32.21 -2.10
N PRO A 60 -23.51 -32.89 -3.18
CA PRO A 60 -24.36 -32.28 -4.19
C PRO A 60 -25.56 -31.62 -3.52
N ALA A 61 -25.58 -30.29 -3.50
CA ALA A 61 -26.72 -29.57 -2.97
C ALA A 61 -27.87 -29.74 -3.96
N ASP A 62 -29.05 -30.14 -3.47
CA ASP A 62 -30.28 -30.25 -4.30
C ASP A 62 -30.66 -28.94 -5.00
N ARG A 63 -30.01 -27.82 -4.64
CA ARG A 63 -30.24 -26.49 -5.21
C ARG A 63 -28.93 -25.85 -5.66
N PRO A 64 -28.84 -25.36 -6.90
CA PRO A 64 -27.68 -24.62 -7.39
C PRO A 64 -27.46 -23.33 -6.57
N GLN A 65 -26.20 -22.91 -6.44
CA GLN A 65 -25.84 -21.71 -5.69
C GLN A 65 -26.57 -20.47 -6.26
N PRO A 66 -27.15 -19.60 -5.42
CA PRO A 66 -27.84 -18.41 -5.91
C PRO A 66 -26.90 -17.49 -6.69
N ALA A 67 -27.37 -16.95 -7.83
CA ALA A 67 -26.55 -16.12 -8.72
C ALA A 67 -25.98 -14.87 -8.02
N TRP A 68 -26.69 -14.30 -7.03
CA TRP A 68 -26.21 -13.15 -6.26
C TRP A 68 -24.98 -13.50 -5.40
N VAL A 69 -24.91 -14.71 -4.83
CA VAL A 69 -23.76 -15.17 -4.03
C VAL A 69 -22.52 -15.23 -4.92
N ARG A 70 -22.67 -15.83 -6.11
CA ARG A 70 -21.61 -15.90 -7.10
C ARG A 70 -21.16 -14.52 -7.55
N ALA A 71 -22.10 -13.60 -7.80
CA ALA A 71 -21.78 -12.23 -8.20
C ALA A 71 -21.00 -11.48 -7.11
N VAL A 72 -21.44 -11.56 -5.84
CA VAL A 72 -20.73 -10.95 -4.69
C VAL A 72 -19.35 -11.56 -4.51
N ALA A 73 -19.21 -12.88 -4.66
CA ALA A 73 -17.90 -13.54 -4.56
C ALA A 73 -16.95 -13.10 -5.67
N LEU A 74 -17.43 -12.98 -6.91
CA LEU A 74 -16.65 -12.46 -8.03
C LEU A 74 -16.25 -11.00 -7.82
N ALA A 75 -17.15 -10.16 -7.30
CA ALA A 75 -16.84 -8.78 -6.94
C ALA A 75 -15.76 -8.73 -5.84
N GLY A 76 -15.87 -9.56 -4.81
CA GLY A 76 -14.86 -9.68 -3.75
C GLY A 76 -13.49 -10.10 -4.28
N VAL A 77 -13.45 -11.06 -5.21
CA VAL A 77 -12.19 -11.44 -5.89
C VAL A 77 -11.62 -10.28 -6.68
N ALA A 78 -12.43 -9.61 -7.50
CA ALA A 78 -11.98 -8.47 -8.32
C ALA A 78 -11.43 -7.33 -7.46
N LEU A 79 -12.13 -6.96 -6.38
CA LEU A 79 -11.69 -5.94 -5.44
C LEU A 79 -10.41 -6.37 -4.70
N GLY A 80 -10.29 -7.65 -4.33
CA GLY A 80 -9.09 -8.19 -3.72
C GLY A 80 -7.88 -8.18 -4.66
N VAL A 81 -8.04 -8.54 -5.94
CA VAL A 81 -6.95 -8.41 -6.93
C VAL A 81 -6.50 -6.96 -7.04
N LEU A 82 -7.45 -6.02 -7.19
CA LEU A 82 -7.16 -4.59 -7.28
C LEU A 82 -6.44 -4.08 -6.02
N GLY A 83 -6.91 -4.46 -4.85
CA GLY A 83 -6.28 -4.06 -3.59
C GLY A 83 -4.85 -4.59 -3.44
N VAL A 84 -4.57 -5.82 -3.88
CA VAL A 84 -3.21 -6.37 -3.88
C VAL A 84 -2.30 -5.60 -4.84
N LEU A 85 -2.78 -5.28 -6.05
CA LEU A 85 -2.01 -4.49 -7.01
C LEU A 85 -1.68 -3.09 -6.49
N ILE A 86 -2.67 -2.43 -5.88
CA ILE A 86 -2.47 -1.11 -5.27
C ILE A 86 -1.50 -1.20 -4.10
N SER A 87 -1.70 -2.14 -3.19
CA SER A 87 -0.81 -2.39 -2.05
C SER A 87 0.64 -2.61 -2.49
N ALA A 88 0.86 -3.49 -3.47
CA ALA A 88 2.20 -3.74 -4.01
C ALA A 88 2.80 -2.48 -4.64
N GLY A 89 2.04 -1.76 -5.47
CA GLY A 89 2.55 -0.54 -6.09
C GLY A 89 2.83 0.60 -5.12
N MET A 90 2.08 0.67 -4.01
CA MET A 90 2.40 1.59 -2.90
C MET A 90 3.66 1.14 -2.15
N TYR A 91 3.77 -0.14 -1.79
CA TYR A 91 4.90 -0.68 -1.02
C TYR A 91 6.23 -0.63 -1.78
N PHE A 92 6.20 -0.68 -3.12
CA PHE A 92 7.38 -0.55 -3.97
C PHE A 92 7.58 0.88 -4.53
N ASP A 93 6.83 1.86 -4.03
CA ASP A 93 6.86 3.26 -4.49
C ASP A 93 6.66 3.45 -6.02
N LEU A 94 5.98 2.51 -6.69
CA LEU A 94 5.74 2.53 -8.15
C LEU A 94 4.88 3.73 -8.60
N PHE A 95 4.07 4.28 -7.68
CA PHE A 95 3.20 5.42 -7.95
C PHE A 95 3.78 6.77 -7.49
N ALA A 96 4.78 6.73 -6.61
CA ALA A 96 5.37 7.91 -5.97
C ALA A 96 6.88 7.72 -5.89
N SER A 97 7.56 7.71 -7.04
CA SER A 97 9.03 7.72 -7.07
C SER A 97 9.53 8.98 -6.38
N LEU A 98 10.17 8.83 -5.22
CA LEU A 98 10.98 9.90 -4.63
C LEU A 98 12.00 10.37 -5.69
N PRO A 99 12.24 11.70 -5.83
CA PRO A 99 13.33 12.18 -6.65
C PRO A 99 14.63 11.49 -6.20
N SER A 100 15.15 10.59 -7.02
CA SER A 100 16.47 9.99 -6.80
C SER A 100 17.46 11.14 -6.70
N ALA A 101 18.15 11.26 -5.57
CA ALA A 101 19.22 12.23 -5.41
C ALA A 101 20.23 11.97 -6.53
N GLY A 102 20.19 12.81 -7.56
CA GLY A 102 21.14 12.75 -8.67
C GLY A 102 22.53 12.66 -8.08
N THR A 103 23.28 11.65 -8.53
CA THR A 103 24.72 11.54 -8.27
C THR A 103 25.33 12.94 -8.41
N PRO A 104 26.03 13.47 -7.38
CA PRO A 104 26.71 14.75 -7.53
C PRO A 104 27.67 14.61 -8.70
N ALA A 105 27.40 15.33 -9.79
CA ALA A 105 28.37 15.51 -10.86
C ALA A 105 29.46 16.43 -10.28
N GLY A 106 30.53 15.83 -9.75
CA GLY A 106 31.62 16.55 -9.13
C GLY A 106 32.69 15.63 -8.55
N GLY A 107 33.55 15.14 -9.44
CA GLY A 107 34.83 14.48 -9.16
C GLY A 107 35.68 14.50 -10.41
#